data_AF-A0A7V6LGU7-F1
#
_entry.id   AF-A0A7V6LGU7-F1
#
_cell.length_a   1.000
_cell.length_b   1.000
_cell.length_c   1.000
_cell.angle_alpha   90.00
_cell.angle_beta   90.00
_cell.angle_gamma   90.00
#
_symmetry.space_group_name_H-M   'P 1'
#
loop_
_entity.id
_entity.type
_entity.pdbx_description
1 polymer ?
#
loop_
_entity_poly.entity_id
_entity_poly.type
_entity_poly.pdbx_seq_one_letter_code
_entity_poly.pdbx_strand_id
1 'polypeptide(L)'
;MKKRMLWGTLLVVAVVCGCASFIDYPYFTVKESGLNWVSIRHYSYRTKPMQRVSIRMDGNGMVTVREGSSLLVTHPFAANHNDPNWNDVVETRITLPREEVTRIFQMLVDQGLFKDRRKGDSINTNEAIFVSANIQNKTCGSEDDVFGSDPNLAEHLKSVMLMFYRPQPKRRR
;
A
#
# COMPACT_ATOMS: atom_id res chain seq x y z
N MET A 1 47.74 47.12 36.28
CA MET A 1 48.86 46.15 36.06
C MET A 1 48.26 44.76 35.83
N LYS A 2 48.63 44.10 34.72
CA LYS A 2 48.74 42.62 34.48
C LYS A 2 47.46 41.76 34.67
N LYS A 3 46.99 40.90 33.75
CA LYS A 3 47.51 40.33 32.48
C LYS A 3 46.31 39.81 31.65
N ARG A 4 46.43 39.91 30.32
CA ARG A 4 45.63 39.18 29.31
C ARG A 4 46.08 37.71 29.22
N MET A 5 45.14 36.79 28.95
CA MET A 5 45.36 35.51 28.23
C MET A 5 43.98 34.91 27.92
N LEU A 6 43.38 35.11 26.73
CA LEU A 6 43.51 34.40 25.44
C LEU A 6 43.16 32.89 25.46
N TRP A 7 42.02 32.61 24.82
CA TRP A 7 41.77 31.62 23.74
C TRP A 7 41.56 30.13 24.04
N GLY A 8 40.56 29.59 23.32
CA GLY A 8 40.22 28.17 23.16
C GLY A 8 39.14 27.75 24.16
N THR A 9 37.91 27.41 23.78
CA THR A 9 37.50 26.53 22.68
C THR A 9 36.05 26.81 22.31
N LEU A 10 35.86 27.45 21.16
CA LEU A 10 34.58 27.61 20.49
C LEU A 10 34.56 26.58 19.37
N LEU A 11 34.25 25.29 19.65
CA LEU A 11 34.05 24.22 18.66
C LEU A 11 33.76 22.83 19.30
N VAL A 12 32.60 22.63 19.94
CA VAL A 12 32.09 21.25 20.20
C VAL A 12 30.60 21.07 19.85
N VAL A 13 29.87 22.12 19.43
CA VAL A 13 28.41 21.97 19.18
C VAL A 13 28.08 21.47 17.75
N ALA A 14 29.07 21.27 16.87
CA ALA A 14 28.83 20.96 15.46
C ALA A 14 29.02 19.48 15.06
N VAL A 15 28.78 18.51 15.95
CA VAL A 15 28.83 17.05 15.60
C VAL A 15 27.54 16.29 15.94
N VAL A 16 26.43 16.99 16.24
CA VAL A 16 25.11 16.36 16.41
C VAL A 16 24.14 16.85 15.34
N CYS A 17 24.54 16.83 14.07
CA CYS A 17 23.63 17.01 12.93
C CYS A 17 23.65 15.81 11.97
N GLY A 18 24.10 14.63 12.42
CA GLY A 18 24.21 13.42 11.61
C GLY A 18 23.43 12.21 12.14
N CYS A 19 22.74 12.32 13.28
CA CYS A 19 21.86 11.26 13.75
C CYS A 19 20.51 11.44 13.08
N ALA A 20 20.24 10.59 12.09
CA ALA A 20 18.93 10.40 11.49
C ALA A 20 17.84 10.57 12.54
N SER A 21 16.91 11.51 12.30
CA SER A 21 15.72 11.63 13.13
C SER A 21 14.97 10.30 13.05
N PHE A 22 15.06 9.48 14.09
CA PHE A 22 14.35 8.20 14.25
C PHE A 22 12.84 8.38 14.46
N ILE A 23 12.30 9.56 14.14
CA ILE A 23 10.86 9.81 14.13
C ILE A 23 10.41 9.53 12.70
N ASP A 24 9.94 8.32 12.47
CA ASP A 24 9.44 7.92 11.17
C ASP A 24 8.08 8.61 10.94
N TYR A 25 8.10 9.76 10.27
CA TYR A 25 6.87 10.49 10.00
C TYR A 25 5.97 9.70 9.03
N PRO A 26 4.72 9.38 9.40
CA PRO A 26 3.82 8.60 8.55
C PRO A 26 3.34 9.36 7.31
N TYR A 27 3.58 10.67 7.28
CA TYR A 27 3.24 11.59 6.21
C TYR A 27 4.50 12.19 5.62
N PHE A 28 4.64 12.12 4.29
CA PHE A 28 5.80 12.66 3.58
C PHE A 28 5.46 12.90 2.11
N THR A 29 6.28 13.72 1.45
CA THR A 29 6.17 13.92 0.00
C THR A 29 6.79 12.74 -0.74
N VAL A 30 5.98 12.07 -1.55
CA VAL A 30 6.37 10.95 -2.39
C VAL A 30 7.27 11.43 -3.52
N LYS A 31 8.45 10.83 -3.64
CA LYS A 31 9.35 11.02 -4.79
C LYS A 31 9.10 9.95 -5.83
N GLU A 32 9.15 10.34 -7.11
CA GLU A 32 9.09 9.40 -8.22
C GLU A 32 10.22 8.37 -8.10
N SER A 33 9.87 7.09 -8.17
CA SER A 33 10.82 5.99 -8.17
C SER A 33 10.15 4.75 -8.73
N GLY A 34 10.85 4.05 -9.64
CA GLY A 34 10.39 2.77 -10.18
C GLY A 34 10.35 1.63 -9.16
N LEU A 35 10.95 1.83 -7.97
CA LEU A 35 10.97 0.85 -6.88
C LEU A 35 9.80 1.01 -5.91
N ASN A 36 9.08 2.13 -5.98
CA ASN A 36 7.88 2.31 -5.18
C ASN A 36 6.79 1.35 -5.69
N TRP A 37 6.00 0.76 -4.80
CA TRP A 37 4.85 -0.04 -5.17
C TRP A 37 3.77 -0.03 -4.09
N VAL A 38 2.53 -0.22 -4.51
CA VAL A 38 1.36 -0.43 -3.65
C VAL A 38 0.57 -1.60 -4.19
N SER A 39 0.18 -2.52 -3.32
CA SER A 39 -0.61 -3.71 -3.64
C SER A 39 -1.86 -3.76 -2.78
N ILE A 40 -3.01 -3.63 -3.42
CA ILE A 40 -4.34 -3.68 -2.79
C ILE A 40 -4.93 -5.06 -3.07
N ARG A 41 -5.49 -5.71 -2.04
CA ARG A 41 -6.19 -7.00 -2.13
C ARG A 41 -7.59 -6.83 -1.55
N HIS A 42 -8.60 -7.12 -2.34
CA HIS A 42 -10.01 -7.08 -1.94
C HIS A 42 -10.61 -8.48 -1.99
N TYR A 43 -11.38 -8.81 -0.96
CA TYR A 43 -12.12 -10.05 -0.82
C TYR A 43 -13.60 -9.72 -0.70
N SER A 44 -14.43 -10.29 -1.57
CA SER A 44 -15.88 -10.18 -1.48
C SER A 44 -16.47 -11.49 -0.97
N TYR A 45 -16.95 -11.49 0.27
CA TYR A 45 -17.60 -12.63 0.91
C TYR A 45 -19.08 -12.79 0.50
N ARG A 46 -19.61 -11.86 -0.30
CA ARG A 46 -21.02 -11.87 -0.75
C ARG A 46 -21.34 -12.94 -1.80
N THR A 47 -20.31 -13.46 -2.46
CA THR A 47 -20.46 -14.42 -3.57
C THR A 47 -19.86 -15.76 -3.19
N LYS A 48 -20.46 -16.85 -3.69
CA LYS A 48 -19.87 -18.19 -3.64
C LYS A 48 -19.64 -18.68 -5.07
N PRO A 49 -18.39 -19.03 -5.46
CA PRO A 49 -17.16 -18.92 -4.67
C PRO A 49 -16.76 -17.45 -4.38
N MET A 50 -15.95 -17.25 -3.33
CA MET A 50 -15.48 -15.92 -2.91
C MET A 50 -14.77 -15.22 -4.07
N GLN A 51 -15.21 -14.02 -4.42
CA GLN A 51 -14.55 -13.23 -5.46
C GLN A 51 -13.41 -12.43 -4.85
N ARG A 52 -12.29 -12.38 -5.56
CA ARG A 52 -11.08 -11.70 -5.14
C ARG A 52 -10.66 -10.74 -6.25
N VAL A 53 -10.08 -9.63 -5.83
CA VAL A 53 -9.45 -8.66 -6.73
C VAL A 53 -8.11 -8.27 -6.12
N SER A 54 -7.06 -8.23 -6.93
CA SER A 54 -5.76 -7.69 -6.54
C SER A 54 -5.31 -6.64 -7.54
N ILE A 55 -4.86 -5.51 -7.04
CA ILE A 55 -4.31 -4.42 -7.85
C ILE A 55 -2.92 -4.13 -7.33
N ARG A 56 -1.93 -4.33 -8.16
CA ARG A 56 -0.55 -3.93 -7.91
C ARG A 56 -0.20 -2.75 -8.80
N MET A 57 0.18 -1.64 -8.19
CA MET A 57 0.70 -0.46 -8.87
C MET A 57 2.19 -0.36 -8.58
N ASP A 58 3.01 -0.36 -9.62
CA ASP A 58 4.45 -0.15 -9.52
C ASP A 58 4.78 1.28 -10.01
N GLY A 59 5.74 1.93 -9.35
CA GLY A 59 6.13 3.32 -9.60
C GLY A 59 6.76 3.57 -10.96
N ASN A 60 7.00 2.50 -11.74
CA ASN A 60 7.40 2.58 -13.12
C ASN A 60 6.24 2.89 -14.10
N GLY A 61 4.99 2.92 -13.61
CA GLY A 61 3.80 3.18 -14.43
C GLY A 61 2.95 1.93 -14.70
N MET A 62 3.37 0.74 -14.27
CA MET A 62 2.63 -0.49 -14.51
C MET A 62 1.59 -0.73 -13.41
N VAL A 63 0.34 -0.94 -13.81
CA VAL A 63 -0.75 -1.38 -12.94
C VAL A 63 -1.22 -2.75 -13.40
N THR A 64 -1.08 -3.75 -12.52
CA THR A 64 -1.57 -5.11 -12.76
C THR A 64 -2.84 -5.33 -11.95
N VAL A 65 -3.94 -5.64 -12.64
CA VAL A 65 -5.22 -6.00 -12.06
C VAL A 65 -5.41 -7.49 -12.24
N ARG A 66 -5.68 -8.21 -11.14
CA ARG A 66 -6.08 -9.62 -11.14
C ARG A 66 -7.45 -9.75 -10.53
N GLU A 67 -8.31 -10.53 -11.16
CA GLU A 67 -9.66 -10.82 -10.65
C GLU A 67 -10.00 -12.30 -10.81
N GLY A 68 -10.94 -12.79 -9.99
CA GLY A 68 -11.47 -14.15 -10.07
C GLY A 68 -11.70 -14.77 -8.70
N SER A 69 -12.03 -16.05 -8.66
CA SER A 69 -12.22 -16.81 -7.41
C SER A 69 -11.06 -17.73 -7.03
N SER A 70 -9.99 -17.76 -7.83
CA SER A 70 -8.76 -18.47 -7.47
C SER A 70 -8.02 -17.80 -6.31
N LEU A 71 -7.34 -18.59 -5.47
CA LEU A 71 -6.38 -18.09 -4.48
C LEU A 71 -5.19 -17.35 -5.14
N LEU A 72 -4.86 -17.69 -6.39
CA LEU A 72 -3.77 -17.07 -7.16
C LEU A 72 -3.96 -15.57 -7.40
N VAL A 73 -5.22 -15.09 -7.33
CA VAL A 73 -5.53 -13.66 -7.48
C VAL A 73 -4.82 -12.82 -6.44
N THR A 74 -4.84 -13.25 -5.17
CA THR A 74 -4.26 -12.48 -4.05
C THR A 74 -2.95 -13.07 -3.52
N HIS A 75 -2.67 -14.34 -3.82
CA HIS A 75 -1.46 -15.05 -3.41
C HIS A 75 -0.86 -15.79 -4.62
N PRO A 76 0.06 -15.16 -5.36
CA PRO A 76 0.67 -15.75 -6.56
C PRO A 76 1.42 -17.06 -6.29
N PHE A 77 1.82 -17.30 -5.04
CA PHE A 77 2.53 -18.49 -4.59
C PHE A 77 1.64 -19.47 -3.80
N ALA A 78 0.31 -19.41 -3.97
CA ALA A 78 -0.57 -20.39 -3.37
C ALA A 78 -0.14 -21.81 -3.80
N ALA A 79 -0.26 -22.79 -2.90
CA ALA A 79 0.19 -24.17 -3.15
C ALA A 79 -0.96 -25.14 -3.47
N ASN A 80 -2.22 -24.74 -3.24
CA ASN A 80 -3.39 -25.61 -3.38
C ASN A 80 -3.87 -25.73 -4.84
N HIS A 81 -3.08 -26.42 -5.66
CA HIS A 81 -3.37 -26.67 -7.07
C HIS A 81 -4.63 -27.51 -7.33
N ASN A 82 -5.21 -28.12 -6.30
CA ASN A 82 -6.45 -28.92 -6.39
C ASN A 82 -7.73 -28.09 -6.18
N ASP A 83 -7.64 -26.78 -6.00
CA ASP A 83 -8.82 -25.91 -5.90
C ASP A 83 -9.65 -25.97 -7.20
N PRO A 84 -10.97 -26.26 -7.15
CA PRO A 84 -11.82 -26.25 -8.34
C PRO A 84 -11.79 -24.95 -9.15
N ASN A 85 -11.46 -23.84 -8.49
CA ASN A 85 -11.36 -22.51 -9.11
C ASN A 85 -9.91 -22.10 -9.39
N TRP A 86 -8.94 -23.02 -9.38
CA TRP A 86 -7.52 -22.71 -9.54
C TRP A 86 -7.21 -21.82 -10.74
N ASN A 87 -7.85 -22.12 -11.88
CA ASN A 87 -7.66 -21.40 -13.15
C ASN A 87 -8.61 -20.20 -13.32
N ASP A 88 -9.48 -19.89 -12.35
CA ASP A 88 -10.37 -18.72 -12.38
C ASP A 88 -9.59 -17.48 -11.95
N VAL A 89 -8.72 -17.02 -12.85
CA VAL A 89 -7.94 -15.80 -12.71
C VAL A 89 -7.83 -15.10 -14.07
N VAL A 90 -8.15 -13.81 -14.09
CA VAL A 90 -7.93 -12.93 -15.24
C VAL A 90 -6.95 -11.85 -14.81
N GLU A 91 -5.90 -11.62 -15.61
CA GLU A 91 -4.93 -10.55 -15.39
C GLU A 91 -5.05 -9.51 -16.51
N THR A 92 -5.14 -8.25 -16.13
CA THR A 92 -5.09 -7.09 -17.04
C THR A 92 -3.94 -6.18 -16.62
N ARG A 93 -3.20 -5.65 -17.59
CA ARG A 93 -2.14 -4.68 -17.34
C ARG A 93 -2.51 -3.34 -17.96
N ILE A 94 -2.36 -2.29 -17.18
CA ILE A 94 -2.66 -0.91 -17.54
C ILE A 94 -1.36 -0.12 -17.37
N THR A 95 -1.04 0.72 -18.35
CA THR A 95 0.10 1.63 -18.25
C THR A 95 -0.38 3.03 -17.94
N LEU A 96 0.20 3.63 -16.92
CA LEU A 96 -0.03 5.01 -16.51
C LEU A 96 1.27 5.82 -16.65
N PRO A 97 1.16 7.14 -16.89
CA PRO A 97 2.28 8.05 -16.66
C PRO A 97 2.77 7.93 -15.21
N ARG A 98 4.08 8.04 -15.01
CA ARG A 98 4.69 7.89 -13.68
C ARG A 98 4.26 8.99 -12.71
N GLU A 99 3.96 10.16 -13.25
CA GLU A 99 3.45 11.31 -12.52
C GLU A 99 2.08 10.98 -11.91
N GLU A 100 1.21 10.28 -12.65
CA GLU A 100 -0.10 9.87 -12.14
C GLU A 100 0.03 8.80 -11.05
N VAL A 101 0.95 7.84 -11.20
CA VAL A 101 1.23 6.86 -10.14
C VAL A 101 1.74 7.55 -8.88
N THR A 102 2.63 8.52 -9.04
CA THR A 102 3.17 9.31 -7.92
C THR A 102 2.07 10.09 -7.20
N ARG A 103 1.10 10.65 -7.92
CA ARG A 103 -0.07 11.31 -7.32
C ARG A 103 -0.95 10.35 -6.53
N ILE A 104 -1.20 9.15 -7.06
CA ILE A 104 -1.96 8.12 -6.34
C ILE A 104 -1.22 7.73 -5.06
N PHE A 105 0.09 7.53 -5.14
CA PHE A 105 0.91 7.23 -3.95
C PHE A 105 0.88 8.36 -2.93
N GLN A 106 1.02 9.62 -3.37
CA GLN A 106 0.91 10.79 -2.49
C GLN A 106 -0.43 10.83 -1.79
N MET A 107 -1.53 10.65 -2.53
CA MET A 107 -2.88 10.61 -1.96
C MET A 107 -2.99 9.53 -0.87
N LEU A 108 -2.48 8.32 -1.11
CA LEU A 108 -2.52 7.25 -0.11
C LEU A 108 -1.67 7.58 1.13
N VAL A 109 -0.48 8.14 0.95
CA VAL A 109 0.37 8.61 2.06
C VAL A 109 -0.36 9.68 2.87
N ASP A 110 -1.00 10.65 2.22
CA ASP A 110 -1.77 11.72 2.86
C ASP A 110 -3.00 11.18 3.62
N GLN A 111 -3.59 10.08 3.16
CA GLN A 111 -4.63 9.34 3.88
C GLN A 111 -4.08 8.45 5.01
N GLY A 112 -2.77 8.52 5.27
CA GLY A 112 -2.12 7.83 6.37
C GLY A 112 -1.85 6.37 6.09
N LEU A 113 -1.48 6.00 4.85
CA LEU A 113 -1.07 4.64 4.50
C LEU A 113 -0.06 4.04 5.51
N PHE A 114 0.91 4.84 5.95
CA PHE A 114 1.97 4.45 6.89
C PHE A 114 1.68 4.76 8.37
N LYS A 115 0.45 5.14 8.73
CA LYS A 115 0.10 5.26 10.15
C LYS A 115 0.09 3.87 10.81
N ASP A 116 0.75 3.76 11.96
CA ASP A 116 0.64 2.59 12.82
C ASP A 116 -0.81 2.39 13.24
N ARG A 117 -1.32 1.18 13.02
CA ARG A 117 -2.69 0.80 13.40
C ARG A 117 -2.64 -0.50 14.18
N ARG A 118 -3.43 -0.58 15.24
CA ARG A 118 -3.75 -1.85 15.90
C ARG A 118 -4.92 -2.48 15.16
N LYS A 119 -4.90 -3.81 15.02
CA LYS A 119 -6.01 -4.59 14.48
C LYS A 119 -7.29 -4.25 15.26
N GLY A 120 -8.19 -3.51 14.63
CA GLY A 120 -9.55 -3.30 15.12
C GLY A 120 -10.46 -4.40 14.59
N ASP A 121 -11.60 -4.61 15.25
CA ASP A 121 -12.64 -5.48 14.70
C ASP A 121 -13.10 -4.93 13.35
N SER A 122 -13.10 -5.77 12.31
CA SER A 122 -13.53 -5.35 10.98
C SER A 122 -15.00 -4.93 11.03
N ILE A 123 -15.31 -3.68 10.68
CA ILE A 123 -16.69 -3.15 10.72
C ILE A 123 -17.57 -3.85 9.65
N ASN A 124 -16.98 -4.46 8.63
CA ASN A 124 -17.68 -5.06 7.50
C ASN A 124 -17.45 -6.58 7.42
N THR A 125 -18.52 -7.36 7.58
CA THR A 125 -18.49 -8.83 7.47
C THR A 125 -18.56 -9.33 6.03
N ASN A 126 -18.91 -8.46 5.07
CA ASN A 126 -19.18 -8.84 3.69
C ASN A 126 -18.01 -8.62 2.73
N GLU A 127 -17.02 -7.83 3.13
CA GLU A 127 -15.80 -7.58 2.36
C GLU A 127 -14.62 -7.28 3.26
N ALA A 128 -13.42 -7.61 2.78
CA ALA A 128 -12.17 -7.23 3.41
C ALA A 128 -11.23 -6.60 2.39
N ILE A 129 -10.52 -5.54 2.80
CA ILE A 129 -9.49 -4.86 2.00
C ILE A 129 -8.19 -4.91 2.80
N PHE A 130 -7.12 -5.32 2.12
CA PHE A 130 -5.75 -5.33 2.63
C PHE A 130 -4.90 -4.49 1.69
N VAL A 131 -3.93 -3.77 2.24
CA VAL A 131 -2.92 -3.06 1.44
C VAL A 131 -1.54 -3.40 1.95
N SER A 132 -0.61 -3.61 1.03
CA SER A 132 0.82 -3.62 1.31
C SER A 132 1.49 -2.60 0.41
N ALA A 133 2.55 -1.97 0.90
CA ALA A 133 3.27 -0.96 0.12
C ALA A 133 4.75 -0.93 0.46
N ASN A 134 5.54 -0.47 -0.50
CA ASN A 134 6.89 0.06 -0.30
C ASN A 134 6.97 1.41 -1.02
N ILE A 135 7.15 2.49 -0.29
CA ILE A 135 7.36 3.82 -0.88
C ILE A 135 8.57 4.44 -0.20
N GLN A 136 9.61 4.75 -1.00
CA GLN A 136 10.86 5.30 -0.51
C GLN A 136 11.47 4.50 0.66
N ASN A 137 11.45 3.16 0.54
CA ASN A 137 11.92 2.20 1.54
C ASN A 137 11.09 2.14 2.83
N LYS A 138 9.99 2.88 2.94
CA LYS A 138 9.00 2.67 4.01
C LYS A 138 8.05 1.58 3.58
N THR A 139 7.85 0.59 4.44
CA THR A 139 6.96 -0.54 4.18
C THR A 139 5.79 -0.57 5.13
N CYS A 140 4.61 -0.93 4.63
CA CYS A 140 3.44 -1.20 5.44
C CYS A 140 2.68 -2.43 4.91
N GLY A 141 1.85 -3.01 5.76
CA GLY A 141 1.01 -4.15 5.44
C GLY A 141 1.64 -5.48 5.83
N SER A 142 0.98 -6.19 6.74
CA SER A 142 1.15 -7.61 7.05
C SER A 142 -0.03 -8.43 6.52
N GLU A 143 0.08 -9.77 6.53
CA GLU A 143 -1.08 -10.65 6.27
C GLU A 143 -2.22 -10.45 7.29
N ASP A 144 -1.89 -9.90 8.46
CA ASP A 144 -2.79 -9.64 9.58
C ASP A 144 -3.41 -8.23 9.58
N ASP A 145 -2.90 -7.31 8.74
CA ASP A 145 -3.33 -5.91 8.70
C ASP A 145 -4.61 -5.76 7.87
N VAL A 146 -5.75 -5.96 8.53
CA VAL A 146 -7.05 -5.62 7.98
C VAL A 146 -7.22 -4.10 8.05
N PHE A 147 -6.90 -3.40 6.96
CA PHE A 147 -7.16 -1.95 6.85
C PHE A 147 -8.66 -1.61 6.85
N GLY A 148 -9.54 -2.62 6.85
CA GLY A 148 -10.96 -2.48 7.15
C GLY A 148 -11.29 -1.95 8.56
N SER A 149 -10.29 -1.74 9.44
CA SER A 149 -10.47 -1.04 10.72
C SER A 149 -10.39 0.50 10.62
N ASP A 150 -9.96 1.05 9.47
CA ASP A 150 -9.92 2.50 9.19
C ASP A 150 -10.85 2.79 8.00
N PRO A 151 -12.11 3.19 8.25
CA PRO A 151 -13.11 3.41 7.20
C PRO A 151 -12.66 4.40 6.13
N ASN A 152 -11.95 5.46 6.55
CA ASN A 152 -11.52 6.51 5.64
C ASN A 152 -10.48 5.98 4.65
N LEU A 153 -9.44 5.28 5.13
CA LEU A 153 -8.45 4.69 4.24
C LEU A 153 -9.06 3.57 3.39
N ALA A 154 -9.95 2.75 3.96
CA ALA A 154 -10.64 1.69 3.22
C ALA A 154 -11.47 2.23 2.04
N GLU A 155 -12.18 3.34 2.21
CA GLU A 155 -12.93 4.01 1.14
C GLU A 155 -12.02 4.52 0.02
N HIS A 156 -10.87 5.10 0.37
CA HIS A 156 -9.90 5.57 -0.62
C HIS A 156 -9.25 4.40 -1.37
N LEU A 157 -8.87 3.33 -0.67
CA LEU A 157 -8.35 2.10 -1.28
C LEU A 157 -9.38 1.48 -2.23
N LYS A 158 -10.66 1.44 -1.84
CA LYS A 158 -11.75 0.98 -2.69
C LYS A 158 -11.96 1.88 -3.90
N SER A 159 -11.85 3.18 -3.74
CA SER A 159 -11.93 4.15 -4.84
C SER A 159 -10.81 3.94 -5.86
N VAL A 160 -9.56 3.81 -5.41
CA VAL A 160 -8.41 3.46 -6.27
C VAL A 160 -8.66 2.12 -6.95
N MET A 161 -9.18 1.13 -6.24
CA MET A 161 -9.51 -0.16 -6.84
C MET A 161 -10.52 -0.01 -7.97
N LEU A 162 -11.59 0.76 -7.76
CA LEU A 162 -12.63 0.98 -8.75
C LEU A 162 -12.18 1.82 -9.97
N MET A 163 -11.07 2.54 -9.87
CA MET A 163 -10.46 3.21 -11.03
C MET A 163 -9.96 2.20 -12.08
N PHE A 164 -9.42 1.06 -11.62
CA PHE A 164 -8.79 0.06 -12.49
C PHE A 164 -9.65 -1.19 -12.70
N TYR A 165 -10.51 -1.50 -11.72
CA TYR A 165 -11.41 -2.64 -11.77
C TYR A 165 -12.86 -2.16 -11.74
N ARG A 166 -13.57 -2.38 -12.85
CA ARG A 166 -15.02 -2.17 -12.89
C ARG A 166 -15.71 -3.52 -12.77
N PRO A 167 -16.42 -3.79 -11.67
CA PRO A 167 -17.15 -5.05 -11.53
C PRO A 167 -18.17 -5.16 -12.65
N GLN A 168 -17.95 -6.12 -13.55
CA GLN A 168 -18.90 -6.43 -14.60
C GLN A 168 -20.12 -7.09 -13.94
N PRO A 169 -21.35 -6.62 -14.21
CA PRO A 169 -22.53 -7.35 -13.77
C PRO A 169 -22.51 -8.71 -14.45
N LYS A 170 -22.31 -9.79 -13.68
CA LYS A 170 -22.46 -11.15 -14.21
C LYS A 170 -23.86 -11.26 -14.79
N ARG A 171 -23.96 -11.46 -16.12
CA ARG A 171 -25.22 -11.85 -16.75
C ARG A 171 -25.75 -13.06 -15.98
N ARG A 172 -26.89 -12.92 -15.32
CA ARG A 172 -27.64 -14.06 -14.76
C ARG A 172 -27.89 -15.00 -15.94
N ARG A 173 -27.16 -16.12 -15.97
CA ARG A 173 -27.47 -17.24 -16.86
C ARG A 173 -28.55 -18.09 -16.20
#